data_AF-A0A8X6IYH9-F1
#
_entry.id   AF-A0A8X6IYH9-F1
#
_cell.length_a   1.000
_cell.length_b   1.000
_cell.length_c   1.000
_cell.angle_alpha   90.00
_cell.angle_beta   90.00
_cell.angle_gamma   90.00
#
_symmetry.space_group_name_H-M   'P 1'
#
loop_
_entity.id
_entity.type
_entity.pdbx_description
1 polymer ?
#
loop_
_entity_poly.entity_id
_entity_poly.type
_entity_poly.pdbx_seq_one_letter_code
_entity_poly.pdbx_strand_id
1 'polypeptide(L)'
;MLARGKWRATGKEGKKEAKEGAKIGFHLSSLYSPVGWYSWKQAVEDYLHAKENEQLLKVWINTTLGETWVDKGEVPDWKQLFERRENFPIGMVPKSGKIVLTAGVDVQKDRFRSRSSSMGKKPRKLVNRLPGIRR
;
A
#
# COMPACT_ATOMS: atom_id res chain seq x y z
N MET A 1 15.46 14.84 -20.91
CA MET A 1 14.36 15.62 -20.30
C MET A 1 13.35 15.96 -21.39
N LEU A 2 12.06 15.88 -21.08
CA LEU A 2 10.97 16.22 -22.00
C LEU A 2 10.89 17.75 -22.20
N ALA A 3 11.67 18.30 -23.13
CA ALA A 3 11.80 19.74 -23.35
C ALA A 3 10.48 20.47 -23.66
N ARG A 4 9.45 19.75 -24.13
CA ARG A 4 8.09 20.27 -24.40
C ARG A 4 7.00 19.53 -23.61
N GLY A 5 7.38 18.84 -22.55
CA GLY A 5 6.42 18.15 -21.68
C GLY A 5 5.46 19.15 -21.02
N LYS A 6 4.17 18.87 -21.07
CA LYS A 6 3.16 19.61 -20.30
C LYS A 6 2.53 18.66 -19.31
N TRP A 7 2.45 19.09 -18.05
CA TRP A 7 1.71 18.32 -17.06
C TRP A 7 0.22 18.29 -17.41
N ARG A 8 -0.40 17.12 -17.26
CA ARG A 8 -1.84 16.92 -17.42
C ARG A 8 -2.38 16.18 -16.21
N ALA A 9 -3.32 16.79 -15.50
CA ALA A 9 -3.98 16.18 -14.36
C ALA A 9 -4.82 14.99 -14.82
N THR A 10 -4.62 13.81 -14.23
CA THR A 10 -5.39 12.58 -14.52
C THR A 10 -6.36 12.20 -13.39
N GLY A 11 -6.31 12.87 -12.23
CA GLY A 11 -7.23 12.62 -11.12
C GLY A 11 -8.66 13.11 -11.41
N LYS A 12 -9.64 12.19 -11.38
CA LYS A 12 -11.06 12.51 -11.61
C LYS A 12 -11.72 13.34 -10.48
N GLU A 13 -11.14 13.38 -9.28
CA GLU A 13 -11.68 14.12 -8.11
C GLU A 13 -11.13 15.55 -7.94
N GLY A 14 -10.40 16.07 -8.93
CA GLY A 14 -9.55 17.24 -8.74
C GLY A 14 -9.74 18.37 -9.74
N LYS A 15 -10.97 18.70 -10.16
CA LYS A 15 -11.26 20.07 -10.68
C LYS A 15 -11.29 21.11 -9.55
N LYS A 16 -10.60 20.87 -8.42
CA LYS A 16 -10.20 21.93 -7.53
C LYS A 16 -8.89 22.43 -8.10
N GLU A 17 -8.93 23.61 -8.69
CA GLU A 17 -7.73 24.36 -9.06
C GLU A 17 -6.69 24.16 -7.95
N ALA A 18 -5.48 23.74 -8.34
CA ALA A 18 -4.41 23.47 -7.40
C ALA A 18 -4.28 24.70 -6.50
N LYS A 19 -4.71 24.59 -5.24
CA LYS A 19 -4.61 25.70 -4.29
C LYS A 19 -3.16 26.14 -4.26
N GLU A 20 -2.93 27.44 -4.20
CA GLU A 20 -1.59 28.01 -4.05
C GLU A 20 -0.87 27.31 -2.89
N GLY A 21 0.25 26.65 -3.18
CA GLY A 21 0.98 25.79 -2.23
C GLY A 21 0.68 24.28 -2.27
N ALA A 22 -0.16 23.79 -3.18
CA ALA A 22 -0.40 22.35 -3.35
C ALA A 22 0.84 21.63 -3.92
N LYS A 23 1.24 20.51 -3.28
CA LYS A 23 2.31 19.63 -3.80
C LYS A 23 1.77 18.83 -4.99
N ILE A 24 2.40 19.01 -6.15
CA ILE A 24 2.05 18.31 -7.39
C ILE A 24 2.88 17.03 -7.47
N GLY A 25 2.21 15.88 -7.59
CA GLY A 25 2.85 14.59 -7.85
C GLY A 25 2.92 14.31 -9.36
N PHE A 26 4.01 13.71 -9.80
CA PHE A 26 4.22 13.29 -11.19
C PHE A 26 4.37 11.78 -11.26
N HIS A 27 3.79 11.18 -12.29
CA HIS A 27 4.08 9.81 -12.70
C HIS A 27 4.81 9.87 -14.03
N LEU A 28 6.08 9.43 -14.04
CA LEU A 28 6.93 9.44 -15.23
C LEU A 28 7.87 8.24 -15.19
N SER A 29 7.85 7.45 -16.25
CA SER A 29 8.78 6.33 -16.41
C SER A 29 10.22 6.81 -16.63
N SER A 30 11.19 6.04 -16.12
CA SER A 30 12.61 6.19 -16.38
C SER A 30 12.98 6.09 -17.87
N LEU A 31 12.11 5.58 -18.74
CA LEU A 31 12.29 5.61 -20.19
C LEU A 31 12.40 7.02 -20.77
N TYR A 32 11.95 8.05 -20.04
CA TYR A 32 12.09 9.46 -20.41
C TYR A 32 13.40 10.12 -19.92
N SER A 33 14.36 9.30 -19.45
CA SER A 33 15.65 9.78 -18.96
C SER A 33 16.39 10.60 -20.03
N PRO A 34 17.12 11.67 -19.64
CA PRO A 34 17.98 12.42 -20.56
C PRO A 34 19.03 11.54 -21.25
N VAL A 35 19.48 11.99 -22.42
CA VAL A 35 20.61 11.37 -23.13
C VAL A 35 21.84 11.39 -22.22
N GLY A 36 22.54 10.26 -22.13
CA GLY A 36 23.71 10.08 -21.27
C GLY A 36 23.40 9.61 -19.84
N TRP A 37 22.13 9.44 -19.47
CA TRP A 37 21.73 8.84 -18.20
C TRP A 37 21.27 7.39 -18.44
N TYR A 38 20.01 7.08 -18.11
CA TYR A 38 19.46 5.74 -18.27
C TYR A 38 18.99 5.54 -19.70
N SER A 39 19.79 4.81 -20.48
CA SER A 39 19.51 4.59 -21.90
C SER A 39 18.45 3.51 -22.12
N TRP A 40 17.79 3.54 -23.28
CA TRP A 40 16.85 2.48 -23.66
C TRP A 40 17.54 1.12 -23.83
N LYS A 41 18.79 1.11 -24.29
CA LYS A 41 19.59 -0.12 -24.37
C LYS A 41 19.72 -0.75 -22.98
N GLN A 42 20.08 0.05 -21.98
CA GLN A 42 20.20 -0.41 -20.60
C GLN A 42 18.83 -0.85 -20.04
N ALA A 43 17.76 -0.11 -20.34
CA ALA A 43 16.41 -0.52 -19.94
C ALA A 43 15.99 -1.89 -20.50
N VAL A 44 16.37 -2.19 -21.74
CA VAL A 44 16.12 -3.48 -22.38
C VAL A 44 16.99 -4.58 -21.77
N GLU A 45 18.27 -4.31 -21.52
CA GLU A 45 19.18 -5.27 -20.86
C GLU A 45 18.68 -5.63 -19.46
N ASP A 46 18.31 -4.62 -18.65
CA ASP A 46 17.75 -4.81 -17.32
C ASP A 46 16.43 -5.60 -17.37
N TYR A 47 15.57 -5.30 -18.36
CA TYR A 47 14.32 -6.05 -18.57
C TYR A 47 14.60 -7.51 -18.92
N LEU A 48 15.52 -7.78 -19.84
CA LEU A 48 15.85 -9.13 -20.28
C LEU A 48 16.46 -9.97 -19.14
N HIS A 49 17.23 -9.34 -18.24
CA HIS A 49 17.74 -9.97 -17.04
C HIS A 49 16.63 -10.23 -16.00
N ALA A 50 15.66 -9.33 -15.88
CA ALA A 50 14.57 -9.43 -14.92
C ALA A 50 13.42 -10.36 -15.35
N LYS A 51 13.20 -10.56 -16.66
CA LYS A 51 11.98 -11.20 -17.21
C LYS A 51 11.71 -12.62 -16.69
N GLU A 52 12.75 -13.38 -16.34
CA GLU A 52 12.64 -14.79 -15.92
C GLU A 52 12.45 -14.93 -14.40
N ASN A 53 12.58 -13.84 -13.64
CA ASN A 53 12.39 -13.84 -12.20
C ASN A 53 11.30 -12.83 -11.83
N GLU A 54 10.15 -13.34 -11.36
CA GLU A 54 8.98 -12.51 -11.04
C GLU A 54 9.28 -11.37 -10.04
N GLN A 55 10.17 -11.61 -9.07
CA GLN A 55 10.55 -10.60 -8.08
C GLN A 55 11.36 -9.48 -8.72
N LEU A 56 12.31 -9.83 -9.60
CA LEU A 56 13.10 -8.85 -10.33
C LEU A 56 12.26 -8.09 -11.36
N LEU A 57 11.34 -8.77 -12.03
CA LEU A 57 10.41 -8.16 -12.98
C LEU A 57 9.49 -7.15 -12.26
N LYS A 58 8.99 -7.51 -11.08
CA LYS A 58 8.21 -6.59 -10.22
C LYS A 58 9.02 -5.34 -9.85
N VAL A 59 10.29 -5.51 -9.49
CA VAL A 59 11.17 -4.36 -9.22
C VAL A 59 11.30 -3.50 -10.46
N TRP A 60 11.64 -4.08 -11.62
CA TRP A 60 11.81 -3.33 -12.86
C TRP A 60 10.55 -2.57 -13.28
N ILE A 61 9.36 -3.18 -13.18
CA ILE A 61 8.10 -2.51 -13.51
C ILE A 61 7.85 -1.32 -12.56
N ASN A 62 8.04 -1.52 -11.26
CA ASN A 62 7.80 -0.46 -10.27
C ASN A 62 8.82 0.69 -10.40
N THR A 63 10.10 0.41 -10.68
CA THR A 63 11.16 1.43 -10.65
C THR A 63 11.44 2.04 -12.03
N THR A 64 11.38 1.23 -13.09
CA THR A 64 11.65 1.69 -14.46
C THR A 64 10.39 2.25 -15.12
N LEU A 65 9.25 1.57 -15.01
CA LEU A 65 8.00 2.06 -15.59
C LEU A 65 7.20 2.94 -14.62
N GLY A 66 7.43 2.80 -13.32
CA GLY A 66 6.63 3.48 -12.30
C GLY A 66 5.23 2.86 -12.13
N GLU A 67 4.98 1.71 -12.75
CA GLU A 67 3.66 1.08 -12.77
C GLU A 67 3.42 0.26 -11.51
N THR A 68 2.15 0.04 -11.16
CA THR A 68 1.79 -0.80 -10.01
C THR A 68 1.75 -2.26 -10.42
N TRP A 69 2.54 -3.10 -9.77
CA TRP A 69 2.45 -4.55 -9.94
C TRP A 69 1.33 -5.18 -9.10
N VAL A 70 0.53 -6.03 -9.73
CA VAL A 70 -0.47 -6.88 -9.05
C VAL A 70 0.08 -8.29 -8.99
N ASP A 71 0.37 -8.79 -7.79
CA ASP A 71 0.83 -10.17 -7.61
C ASP A 71 -0.28 -11.13 -8.07
N LYS A 72 0.07 -12.10 -8.92
CA LYS A 72 -0.83 -13.19 -9.34
C LYS A 72 -1.00 -14.26 -8.26
N GLY A 73 -0.80 -13.92 -6.99
CA GLY A 73 -1.10 -14.82 -5.88
C GLY A 73 -2.61 -14.97 -5.75
N GLU A 74 -3.08 -16.16 -5.37
CA GLU A 74 -4.44 -16.35 -4.86
C GLU A 74 -4.59 -15.56 -3.56
N VAL A 75 -4.87 -14.26 -3.67
CA VAL A 75 -5.39 -13.49 -2.55
C VAL A 75 -6.82 -14.00 -2.40
N PRO A 76 -7.18 -14.68 -1.28
CA PRO A 76 -8.56 -15.09 -1.07
C PRO A 76 -9.42 -13.83 -1.17
N ASP A 77 -10.50 -13.93 -1.95
CA ASP A 77 -11.41 -12.82 -2.20
C ASP A 77 -11.70 -12.12 -0.86
N TRP A 78 -11.37 -10.84 -0.77
CA TRP A 78 -11.55 -10.04 0.44
C TRP A 78 -12.99 -10.15 0.95
N LYS A 79 -13.94 -10.39 0.03
CA LYS A 79 -15.34 -10.67 0.33
C LYS A 79 -15.54 -11.96 1.14
N GLN A 80 -14.83 -13.05 0.80
CA GLN A 80 -14.88 -14.30 1.57
C GLN A 80 -14.31 -14.14 2.98
N LEU A 81 -13.23 -13.34 3.13
CA LEU A 81 -12.70 -13.02 4.46
C LEU A 81 -13.67 -12.14 5.27
N PHE A 82 -14.33 -11.20 4.60
CA PHE A 82 -15.31 -10.32 5.21
C PHE A 82 -16.56 -11.08 5.66
N GLU A 83 -17.06 -12.02 4.87
CA GLU A 83 -18.21 -12.86 5.22
C GLU A 83 -17.91 -13.81 6.38
N ARG A 84 -16.65 -14.22 6.55
CA ARG A 84 -16.18 -15.03 7.70
C ARG A 84 -15.98 -14.24 8.99
N ARG A 85 -16.18 -12.92 8.99
CA ARG A 85 -16.01 -12.12 10.21
C ARG A 85 -17.12 -12.45 11.20
N GLU A 86 -16.74 -12.80 12.41
CA GLU A 86 -17.66 -12.92 13.53
C GLU A 86 -17.78 -11.56 14.22
N ASN A 87 -19.00 -11.16 14.60
CA ASN A 87 -19.21 -9.91 15.30
C ASN A 87 -18.88 -10.09 16.78
N PHE A 88 -17.82 -9.43 17.24
CA PHE A 88 -17.42 -9.45 18.64
C PHE A 88 -17.64 -8.09 19.27
N PRO A 89 -18.42 -7.98 20.35
CA PRO A 89 -18.57 -6.73 21.06
C PRO A 89 -17.21 -6.25 21.59
N ILE A 90 -16.98 -4.95 21.47
CA ILE A 90 -15.74 -4.30 21.89
C ILE A 90 -15.56 -4.53 23.40
N GLY A 91 -14.35 -4.89 23.82
CA GLY A 91 -14.03 -5.17 25.23
C GLY A 91 -14.38 -6.58 25.69
N MET A 92 -14.97 -7.42 24.84
CA MET A 92 -15.33 -8.80 25.19
C MET A 92 -14.37 -9.79 24.53
N VAL A 93 -13.69 -10.59 25.36
CA VAL A 93 -12.82 -11.67 24.88
C VAL A 93 -13.67 -12.93 24.70
N PRO A 94 -13.67 -13.57 23.52
CA PRO A 94 -14.43 -14.80 23.29
C PRO A 94 -13.97 -15.92 24.23
N LYS A 95 -14.90 -16.52 24.98
CA LYS A 95 -14.59 -17.61 25.93
C LYS A 95 -14.11 -18.90 25.25
N SER A 96 -14.38 -19.05 23.95
CA SER A 96 -14.23 -20.31 23.21
C SER A 96 -12.87 -20.52 22.52
N GLY A 97 -11.81 -19.79 22.90
CA GLY A 97 -10.52 -19.88 22.22
C GLY A 97 -9.29 -19.80 23.13
N LYS A 98 -8.21 -20.50 22.73
CA LYS A 98 -6.85 -20.21 23.22
C LYS A 98 -6.33 -19.00 22.45
N ILE A 99 -6.52 -17.81 23.01
CA ILE A 99 -6.18 -16.52 22.37
C ILE A 99 -5.05 -15.86 23.17
N VAL A 100 -4.06 -15.33 22.46
CA VAL A 100 -3.06 -14.42 23.06
C VAL A 100 -3.53 -13.00 22.80
N LEU A 101 -3.63 -12.21 23.88
CA LEU A 101 -3.93 -10.78 23.82
C LEU A 101 -2.63 -10.00 23.89
N THR A 102 -2.43 -9.10 22.93
CA THR A 102 -1.31 -8.16 22.91
C THR A 102 -1.87 -6.76 22.75
N ALA A 103 -1.46 -5.84 23.63
CA ALA A 103 -1.80 -4.42 23.52
C ALA A 103 -0.53 -3.61 23.30
N GLY A 104 -0.53 -2.81 22.23
CA GLY A 104 0.47 -1.77 22.03
C GLY A 104 -0.08 -0.45 22.59
N VAL A 105 0.72 0.24 23.40
CA VAL A 105 0.40 1.58 23.92
C VAL A 105 1.43 2.55 23.39
N ASP A 106 0.98 3.52 22.61
CA ASP A 106 1.81 4.65 22.19
C ASP A 106 1.60 5.80 23.19
N VAL A 107 2.70 6.21 23.83
CA VAL A 107 2.72 7.27 24.84
C VAL A 107 3.16 8.56 24.19
N GLN A 108 2.27 9.54 24.13
CA GLN A 108 2.55 10.90 23.68
C GLN A 108 2.35 11.86 24.86
N LYS A 109 3.01 13.03 24.82
CA LYS A 109 3.10 13.98 25.96
C LYS A 109 1.75 14.40 26.55
N ASP A 110 0.67 14.33 25.78
CA ASP A 110 -0.70 14.74 26.12
C ASP A 110 -1.74 13.60 26.04
N ARG A 111 -1.36 12.40 25.59
CA ARG A 111 -2.30 11.27 25.40
C ARG A 111 -1.62 9.91 25.38
N PHE A 112 -2.39 8.92 25.82
CA PHE A 112 -2.10 7.51 25.59
C PHE A 112 -3.00 6.98 24.49
N ARG A 113 -2.43 6.35 23.47
CA ARG A 113 -3.20 5.67 22.43
C ARG A 113 -2.92 4.18 22.50
N SER A 114 -3.90 3.42 22.95
CA SER A 114 -3.79 1.96 23.00
C SER A 114 -4.49 1.30 21.82
N ARG A 115 -3.92 0.20 21.35
CA ARG A 115 -4.56 -0.72 20.42
C ARG A 115 -4.35 -2.15 20.93
N SER A 116 -5.45 -2.81 21.27
CA SER A 116 -5.45 -4.24 21.58
C SER A 116 -5.66 -5.04 20.30
N SER A 117 -4.89 -6.10 20.14
CA SER A 117 -5.08 -7.13 19.12
C SER A 117 -5.02 -8.50 19.78
N SER A 118 -5.70 -9.47 19.18
CA SER A 118 -5.71 -10.83 19.69
C SER A 118 -5.45 -11.81 18.54
N MET A 119 -4.63 -12.82 18.81
CA MET A 119 -4.31 -13.87 17.84
C MET A 119 -4.59 -15.25 18.44
N GLY A 120 -5.32 -16.08 17.69
CA GLY A 120 -5.56 -17.48 18.06
C GLY A 120 -4.47 -18.41 17.51
N LYS A 121 -4.34 -19.62 18.09
CA LYS A 121 -3.41 -20.67 17.62
C LYS A 121 -3.73 -21.28 16.24
N LYS A 122 -4.86 -20.95 15.63
CA LYS A 122 -5.17 -21.23 14.21
C LYS A 122 -5.21 -19.89 13.46
N PRO A 123 -4.81 -19.82 12.17
CA PRO A 123 -4.71 -18.56 11.44
C PRO A 123 -6.10 -17.95 11.23
N ARG A 124 -6.56 -17.19 12.23
CA ARG A 124 -7.73 -16.33 12.17
C ARG A 124 -7.25 -14.94 12.55
N LYS A 125 -6.99 -14.10 11.54
CA LYS A 125 -6.65 -12.69 11.76
C LYS A 125 -7.92 -11.96 12.20
N LEU A 126 -7.93 -11.52 13.46
CA LEU A 126 -8.97 -10.64 13.99
C LEU A 126 -8.58 -9.20 13.65
N VAL A 127 -9.35 -8.56 12.75
CA VAL A 127 -9.17 -7.15 12.40
C VAL A 127 -10.40 -6.38 12.86
N ASN A 128 -10.32 -5.76 14.04
CA ASN A 128 -11.24 -4.70 14.45
C ASN A 128 -10.53 -3.33 14.30
N ARG A 129 -11.18 -2.41 13.58
CA ARG A 129 -10.79 -1.01 13.44
C ARG A 129 -11.45 -0.23 14.57
N LEU A 130 -10.67 0.51 15.36
CA LEU A 130 -11.20 1.46 16.34
C LEU A 130 -11.83 2.67 15.59
N PRO A 131 -13.10 3.02 15.79
CA PRO A 131 -13.57 4.36 15.45
C PRO A 131 -12.96 5.35 16.45
N GLY A 132 -12.45 6.46 15.93
CA GLY A 132 -11.79 7.49 16.73
C GLY A 132 -12.76 8.13 17.73
N ILE A 133 -12.44 8.04 19.01
CA ILE A 133 -13.04 8.87 20.05
C ILE A 133 -12.36 10.23 19.95
N ARG A 134 -13.08 11.25 19.47
CA ARG A 134 -12.81 12.64 19.82
C ARG A 134 -13.48 12.90 21.17
N ARG A 135 -12.77 13.63 22.04
CA ARG A 135 -13.29 14.17 23.30
C ARG A 135 -14.54 14.99 23.04
#